data_AF-A0A8H6WYD7-F1
#
_entry.id   AF-A0A8H6WYD7-F1
#
_cell.length_a   1.000
_cell.length_b   1.000
_cell.length_c   1.000
_cell.angle_alpha   90.00
_cell.angle_beta   90.00
_cell.angle_gamma   90.00
#
_symmetry.space_group_name_H-M   'P 1'
#
loop_
_entity.id
_entity.type
_entity.pdbx_description
1 polymer ?
#
loop_
_entity_poly.entity_id
_entity_poly.type
_entity_poly.pdbx_seq_one_letter_code
_entity_poly.pdbx_strand_id
1 'polypeptide(L)'
;MVYTVIVHLWTAPGKEEEMKAVIKEASAIFLKDEGTINLFSMQDSKDPTAWTFVERYEGEHIHKLHMENPYFKKFMAAIGPLVDPARKEQISTHNEL
;
A
#
# COMPACT_ATOMS: atom_id res chain seq x y z
N MET A 1 -20.56 3.50 0.66
CA MET A 1 -20.30 2.22 -0.05
C MET A 1 -18.83 1.94 0.15
N VAL A 2 -18.48 0.71 0.50
CA VAL A 2 -17.08 0.34 0.75
C VAL A 2 -16.25 0.63 -0.49
N TYR A 3 -15.18 1.39 -0.29
CA TYR A 3 -14.25 1.79 -1.32
C TYR A 3 -12.96 1.00 -1.16
N THR A 4 -12.62 0.23 -2.18
CA THR A 4 -11.43 -0.62 -2.18
C THR A 4 -10.40 -0.09 -3.15
N VAL A 5 -9.16 0.07 -2.71
CA VAL A 5 -8.00 0.40 -3.53
C VAL A 5 -7.11 -0.83 -3.62
N ILE A 6 -6.72 -1.21 -4.84
CA ILE A 6 -5.74 -2.26 -5.07
C ILE A 6 -4.52 -1.64 -5.72
N VAL A 7 -3.38 -1.79 -5.07
CA VAL A 7 -2.08 -1.28 -5.53
C VAL A 7 -1.16 -2.45 -5.80
N HIS A 8 -0.56 -2.49 -6.99
CA HIS A 8 0.58 -3.34 -7.30
C HIS A 8 1.82 -2.48 -7.49
N LEU A 9 2.91 -2.85 -6.84
CA LEU A 9 4.20 -2.18 -6.98
C LEU A 9 5.34 -3.20 -7.00
N TRP A 10 6.48 -2.74 -7.53
CA TRP A 10 7.67 -3.57 -7.66
C TRP A 10 8.86 -2.92 -6.98
N THR A 11 9.60 -3.71 -6.23
CA THR A 11 10.83 -3.31 -5.54
C THR A 11 12.03 -3.56 -6.44
N ALA A 12 13.05 -2.72 -6.36
CA ALA A 12 14.32 -2.96 -7.01
C ALA A 12 14.94 -4.28 -6.51
N PRO A 13 15.59 -5.09 -7.36
CA PRO A 13 16.19 -6.35 -6.95
C PRO A 13 17.16 -6.19 -5.77
N GLY A 14 17.06 -7.05 -4.76
CA GLY A 14 17.90 -7.03 -3.56
C GLY A 14 17.44 -6.05 -2.47
N LYS A 15 16.31 -5.36 -2.66
CA LYS A 15 15.70 -4.43 -1.68
C LYS A 15 14.44 -4.99 -1.02
N GLU A 16 14.13 -6.27 -1.22
CA GLU A 16 12.87 -6.90 -0.84
C GLU A 16 12.68 -6.92 0.69
N GLU A 17 13.72 -7.24 1.46
CA GLU A 17 13.62 -7.25 2.93
C GLU A 17 13.50 -5.84 3.52
N GLU A 18 14.16 -4.84 2.93
CA GLU A 18 13.98 -3.42 3.30
C GLU A 18 12.54 -2.97 3.03
N MET A 19 12.01 -3.30 1.84
CA MET A 19 10.62 -3.00 1.48
C MET A 19 9.64 -3.68 2.44
N LYS A 20 9.85 -4.97 2.74
CA LYS A 20 9.01 -5.75 3.66
C LYS A 20 8.93 -5.13 5.05
N ALA A 21 10.06 -4.62 5.56
CA ALA A 21 10.10 -3.96 6.86
C ALA A 21 9.29 -2.65 6.86
N VAL A 22 9.48 -1.81 5.83
CA VAL A 22 8.72 -0.54 5.67
C VAL A 22 7.21 -0.82 5.53
N ILE A 23 6.83 -1.80 4.71
CA ILE A 23 5.44 -2.20 4.53
C ILE A 23 4.83 -2.65 5.86
N LYS A 24 5.50 -3.53 6.61
CA LYS A 24 4.98 -4.02 7.90
C LYS A 24 4.73 -2.90 8.92
N GLU A 25 5.64 -1.93 9.01
CA GLU A 25 5.46 -0.75 9.88
C GLU A 25 4.25 0.05 9.42
N ALA A 26 4.17 0.36 8.13
CA ALA A 26 3.08 1.14 7.55
C ALA A 26 1.71 0.46 7.73
N SER A 27 1.58 -0.83 7.43
CA SER A 27 0.34 -1.59 7.62
C SER A 27 -0.16 -1.54 9.06
N ALA A 28 0.74 -1.67 10.04
CA ALA A 28 0.37 -1.63 11.46
C ALA A 28 -0.10 -0.26 11.94
N ILE A 29 0.29 0.81 11.23
CA ILE A 29 -0.14 2.19 11.50
C ILE A 29 -1.47 2.44 10.79
N PHE A 30 -1.53 2.23 9.47
CA PHE A 30 -2.69 2.56 8.64
C PHE A 30 -3.92 1.72 8.93
N LEU A 31 -3.76 0.49 9.44
CA LEU A 31 -4.89 -0.33 9.91
C LEU A 31 -5.64 0.32 11.09
N LYS A 32 -5.06 1.32 11.75
CA LYS A 32 -5.67 2.08 12.86
C LYS A 32 -6.32 3.38 12.40
N ASP A 33 -6.20 3.75 11.12
CA ASP A 33 -6.84 4.95 10.59
C ASP A 33 -8.37 4.80 10.67
N GLU A 34 -9.05 5.83 11.14
CA GLU A 34 -10.50 5.82 11.30
C GLU A 34 -11.20 5.60 9.95
N GLY A 35 -12.15 4.66 9.91
CA GLY A 35 -12.84 4.26 8.68
C GLY A 35 -12.06 3.32 7.76
N THR A 36 -10.83 2.93 8.10
CA THR A 36 -10.14 1.80 7.46
C THR A 36 -10.77 0.50 7.94
N ILE A 37 -11.36 -0.25 7.01
CA ILE A 37 -12.00 -1.55 7.29
C ILE A 37 -10.93 -2.64 7.39
N ASN A 38 -10.02 -2.68 6.42
CA ASN A 38 -8.92 -3.63 6.43
C ASN A 38 -7.82 -3.20 5.45
N LEU A 39 -6.61 -3.70 5.67
CA LEU A 39 -5.47 -3.49 4.80
C LEU A 39 -4.67 -4.78 4.71
N PHE A 40 -4.69 -5.41 3.53
CA PHE A 40 -3.91 -6.61 3.26
C PHE A 40 -2.65 -6.25 2.48
N SER A 41 -1.49 -6.41 3.12
CA SER A 41 -0.19 -6.25 2.46
C SER A 41 0.42 -7.61 2.15
N MET A 42 0.65 -7.88 0.87
CA MET A 42 1.00 -9.19 0.36
C MET A 42 2.25 -9.08 -0.54
N GLN A 43 3.08 -10.11 -0.48
CA GLN A 43 4.17 -10.34 -1.44
C GLN A 43 3.71 -11.41 -2.42
N ASP A 44 4.00 -11.24 -3.70
CA ASP A 44 3.69 -12.27 -4.69
C ASP A 44 4.50 -13.56 -4.39
N SER A 45 3.85 -14.70 -4.54
CA SER A 45 4.43 -16.02 -4.24
C SER A 45 5.50 -16.49 -5.24
N LYS A 46 5.59 -15.86 -6.41
CA LYS A 46 6.46 -16.23 -7.54
C LYS A 46 7.45 -15.12 -7.89
N ASP A 47 7.06 -13.85 -7.73
CA ASP A 47 7.94 -12.69 -7.93
C ASP A 47 8.19 -11.99 -6.58
N PRO A 48 9.34 -12.23 -5.90
CA PRO A 48 9.62 -11.62 -4.60
C PRO A 48 9.76 -10.09 -4.67
N THR A 49 9.91 -9.51 -5.87
CA THR A 49 9.93 -8.06 -6.05
C THR A 49 8.53 -7.46 -6.11
N ALA A 50 7.49 -8.26 -6.32
CA ALA A 50 6.12 -7.79 -6.51
C ALA A 50 5.34 -7.78 -5.20
N TRP A 51 4.66 -6.66 -4.94
CA TRP A 51 3.83 -6.45 -3.76
C TRP A 51 2.42 -6.04 -4.18
N THR A 52 1.45 -6.46 -3.39
CA THR A 52 0.04 -6.10 -3.58
C THR A 52 -0.55 -5.59 -2.27
N PHE A 53 -1.18 -4.42 -2.32
CA PHE A 53 -2.00 -3.89 -1.24
C PHE A 53 -3.46 -3.97 -1.64
N VAL A 54 -4.30 -4.50 -0.77
CA VAL A 54 -5.77 -4.42 -0.86
C VAL A 54 -6.25 -3.63 0.34
N GLU A 55 -6.62 -2.39 0.10
CA GLU A 55 -7.00 -1.41 1.12
C GLU A 55 -8.50 -1.18 1.04
N ARG A 56 -9.23 -1.40 2.13
CA ARG A 56 -10.69 -1.26 2.20
C ARG A 56 -11.05 -0.15 3.17
N TYR A 57 -11.91 0.75 2.71
CA TYR A 57 -12.33 1.93 3.44
C TYR A 57 -13.87 2.05 3.45
N GLU A 58 -14.45 2.66 4.48
CA GLU A 58 -15.90 2.88 4.57
C GLU A 58 -16.45 3.76 3.42
N GLY A 59 -15.59 4.54 2.77
CA GLY A 59 -15.86 5.22 1.51
C GLY A 59 -14.64 5.93 0.95
N GLU A 60 -14.77 6.50 -0.26
CA GLU A 60 -13.68 7.19 -0.97
C GLU A 60 -13.08 8.36 -0.17
N HIS A 61 -13.89 9.07 0.61
CA HIS A 61 -13.43 10.18 1.43
C HIS A 61 -12.46 9.73 2.54
N ILE A 62 -12.62 8.52 3.06
CA ILE A 62 -11.69 7.95 4.04
C ILE A 62 -10.33 7.67 3.38
N HIS A 63 -10.30 7.16 2.14
CA HIS A 63 -9.04 7.00 1.42
C HIS A 63 -8.30 8.35 1.23
N LYS A 64 -9.03 9.45 1.03
CA LYS A 64 -8.43 10.80 0.98
C LYS A 64 -7.80 11.19 2.33
N LEU A 65 -8.50 10.96 3.44
CA LEU A 65 -7.98 11.19 4.78
C LEU A 65 -6.77 10.31 5.10
N HIS A 66 -6.78 9.05 4.65
CA HIS A 66 -5.65 8.13 4.75
C HIS A 66 -4.39 8.69 4.05
N MET A 67 -4.53 9.24 2.83
CA MET A 67 -3.42 9.89 2.13
C MET A 67 -2.93 11.19 2.81
N GLU A 68 -3.77 11.81 3.64
CA GLU A 68 -3.42 13.00 4.45
C GLU A 68 -2.77 12.63 5.80
N ASN A 69 -2.72 11.34 6.16
CA ASN A 69 -2.06 10.87 7.38
C ASN A 69 -0.62 11.42 7.44
N PRO A 70 -0.19 12.07 8.54
CA PRO A 70 1.17 12.61 8.66
C PRO A 70 2.27 11.56 8.42
N TYR A 71 1.99 10.30 8.72
CA TYR A 71 2.90 9.18 8.45
C TYR A 71 3.01 8.85 6.96
N PHE A 72 1.98 9.13 6.14
CA PHE A 72 1.95 8.83 4.71
C PHE A 72 3.15 9.43 3.97
N LYS A 73 3.52 10.68 4.27
CA LYS A 73 4.71 11.32 3.68
C LYS A 73 6.01 10.61 4.07
N LYS A 74 6.13 10.13 5.31
CA LYS A 74 7.28 9.33 5.77
C LYS A 74 7.34 8.00 5.02
N PHE A 75 6.20 7.33 4.88
CA PHE A 75 6.09 6.09 4.13
C PHE A 75 6.52 6.27 2.66
N MET A 76 5.99 7.27 1.95
CA MET A 76 6.36 7.54 0.56
C MET A 76 7.85 7.83 0.38
N ALA A 77 8.45 8.58 1.31
CA ALA A 77 9.89 8.86 1.30
C ALA A 77 10.74 7.59 1.55
N ALA A 78 10.24 6.66 2.36
CA ALA A 78 10.93 5.40 2.65
C ALA A 78 10.84 4.40 1.49
N ILE A 79 9.69 4.27 0.82
CA ILE A 79 9.52 3.32 -0.29
C ILE A 79 10.11 3.84 -1.60
N GLY A 80 10.14 5.16 -1.83
CA GLY A 80 10.57 5.75 -3.10
C GLY A 80 11.92 5.23 -3.62
N PRO A 81 12.98 5.20 -2.79
CA PRO A 81 14.29 4.64 -3.18
C PRO A 81 14.31 3.11 -3.37
N LEU A 82 13.28 2.41 -2.91
CA LEU A 82 13.18 0.94 -2.95
C LEU A 82 12.40 0.46 -4.18
N VAL A 83 11.61 1.32 -4.82
CA VAL A 83 10.78 0.94 -5.98
C VAL A 83 11.65 0.77 -7.23
N ASP A 84 11.32 -0.22 -8.06
CA ASP A 84 11.93 -0.43 -9.36
C ASP A 84 11.47 0.68 -10.34
N PRO A 85 12.36 1.57 -10.80
CA PRO A 85 11.98 2.66 -11.70
C PRO A 85 11.58 2.18 -13.10
N ALA A 86 11.89 0.93 -13.47
CA ALA A 86 11.53 0.36 -14.76
C ALA A 86 10.08 -0.19 -14.80
N ARG A 87 9.43 -0.34 -13.64
CA ARG A 87 8.09 -0.94 -13.51
C ARG A 87 7.14 0.06 -12.85
N LYS A 88 6.18 0.56 -13.63
CA LYS A 88 5.16 1.48 -13.13
C LYS A 88 4.21 0.76 -12.17
N GLU A 89 3.88 1.40 -11.07
CA GLU A 89 2.81 0.98 -10.18
C GLU A 89 1.47 0.88 -10.92
N GLN A 90 0.61 -0.01 -10.45
CA GLN A 90 -0.74 -0.19 -10.97
C GLN A 90 -1.72 0.02 -9.82
N ILE A 91 -2.63 0.98 -9.99
CA ILE A 91 -3.63 1.33 -8.99
C ILE A 91 -5.00 1.19 -9.61
N SER A 92 -5.90 0.48 -8.92
CA SER A 92 -7.29 0.34 -9.33
C SER A 92 -8.21 0.57 -8.13
N THR A 93 -9.44 1.00 -8.40
CA THR A 93 -10.41 1.36 -7.37
C THR A 93 -11.73 0.65 -7.65
N HIS A 94 -12.36 0.15 -6.61
CA HIS A 94 -13.52 -0.74 -6.70
C HIS A 94 -14.55 -0.37 -5.64
N ASN A 95 -15.81 -0.60 -5.97
CA ASN A 95 -16.92 -0.51 -5.02
C ASN A 95 -17.51 -1.89 -4.82
N GLU A 96 -17.88 -2.21 -3.59
CA GLU A 96 -18.57 -3.47 -3.30
C GLU A 96 -20.02 -3.45 -3.81
N LEU A 97 -20.50 -4.63 -4.23
CA LEU A 97 -21.85 -4.84 -4.75
C LEU A 97 -22.92 -4.79 -3.64
#